data_AF-A0A135VU06-F1
#
_entry.id   AF-A0A135VU06-F1
#
_cell.length_a   1.000
_cell.length_b   1.000
_cell.length_c   1.000
_cell.angle_alpha   90.00
_cell.angle_beta   90.00
_cell.angle_gamma   90.00
#
_symmetry.space_group_name_H-M   'P 1'
#
loop_
_entity.id
_entity.type
_entity.pdbx_description
1 polymer ?
#
loop_
_entity_poly.entity_id
_entity_poly.type
_entity_poly.pdbx_seq_one_letter_code
_entity_poly.pdbx_strand_id
1 'polypeptide(L)'
;MIYGTDENDPDSDEDTMTDAWEIENGLDPLSDDAELDPDEDMLSNLQEFLLGTDPNLNDTDSDSMPDHWEVQNGLDPLTDDSSLDPDGDAMTNLQEYLSGTDPHEYNIPFTTVALGGIGVAAVVMTGGFVFIRRKSG
;
A
#
# COMPACT_ATOMS: atom_id res chain seq x y z
N MET A 1 22.31 13.75 -27.09
CA MET A 1 22.14 12.29 -27.13
C MET A 1 23.01 11.61 -26.09
N ILE A 2 22.60 11.73 -24.83
CA ILE A 2 22.89 10.72 -23.82
C ILE A 2 21.66 9.78 -23.88
N TYR A 3 21.82 8.46 -23.77
CA TYR A 3 20.74 7.45 -23.85
C TYR A 3 19.88 7.38 -25.13
N GLY A 4 20.08 8.27 -26.11
CA GLY A 4 19.30 8.26 -27.37
C GLY A 4 18.17 9.28 -27.39
N THR A 5 17.98 10.01 -26.29
CA THR A 5 16.98 11.07 -26.14
C THR A 5 17.42 12.40 -26.77
N ASP A 6 16.44 13.26 -27.07
CA ASP A 6 16.66 14.63 -27.54
C ASP A 6 16.77 15.59 -26.35
N GLU A 7 17.83 16.40 -26.29
CA GLU A 7 18.01 17.37 -25.20
C GLU A 7 16.96 18.50 -25.18
N ASN A 8 16.19 18.66 -26.28
CA ASN A 8 15.12 19.64 -26.40
C ASN A 8 13.72 19.02 -26.19
N ASP A 9 13.64 17.72 -25.96
CA ASP A 9 12.41 16.98 -25.72
C ASP A 9 12.53 16.23 -24.39
N PRO A 10 11.87 16.68 -23.31
CA PRO A 10 12.06 16.10 -21.99
C PRO A 10 11.31 14.76 -21.77
N ASP A 11 10.53 14.31 -22.75
CA ASP A 11 9.67 13.12 -22.73
C ASP A 11 9.70 12.53 -24.14
N SER A 12 10.67 11.64 -24.39
CA SER A 12 11.07 11.22 -25.74
C SER A 12 10.11 10.20 -26.38
N ASP A 13 9.32 9.47 -25.59
CA ASP A 13 8.32 8.51 -26.08
C ASP A 13 6.87 8.96 -25.89
N GLU A 14 6.65 10.16 -25.36
CA GLU A 14 5.37 10.83 -25.18
C GLU A 14 4.41 10.10 -24.22
N ASP A 15 4.96 9.37 -23.24
CA ASP A 15 4.19 8.57 -22.28
C ASP A 15 3.85 9.30 -20.96
N THR A 16 4.25 10.58 -20.88
CA THR A 16 4.03 11.52 -19.78
C THR A 16 4.97 11.39 -18.59
N MET A 17 5.94 10.47 -18.64
CA MET A 17 7.09 10.45 -17.75
C MET A 17 8.25 11.20 -18.42
N THR A 18 9.13 11.79 -17.60
CA THR A 18 10.29 12.53 -18.18
C THR A 18 11.48 11.60 -18.34
N ASP A 19 12.24 11.75 -19.43
CA ASP A 19 13.47 10.98 -19.69
C ASP A 19 14.38 10.93 -18.47
N ALA A 20 14.53 12.06 -17.78
CA ALA A 20 15.41 12.17 -16.63
C ALA A 20 14.98 11.27 -15.46
N TRP A 21 13.68 11.18 -15.21
CA TRP A 21 13.12 10.33 -14.16
C TRP A 21 13.18 8.87 -14.55
N GLU A 22 12.85 8.53 -15.79
CA GLU A 22 12.94 7.16 -16.29
C GLU A 22 14.37 6.63 -16.21
N ILE A 23 15.36 7.43 -16.62
CA ILE A 23 16.78 7.08 -16.52
C ILE A 23 17.22 6.91 -15.05
N GLU A 24 16.73 7.78 -14.15
CA GLU A 24 17.06 7.70 -12.72
C GLU A 24 16.47 6.44 -12.07
N ASN A 25 15.29 6.00 -12.53
CA ASN A 25 14.58 4.81 -12.06
C ASN A 25 14.82 3.57 -12.94
N GLY A 26 15.77 3.61 -13.87
CA GLY A 26 16.16 2.44 -14.66
C GLY A 26 15.15 1.95 -15.70
N LEU A 27 14.15 2.77 -16.06
CA LEU A 27 13.22 2.54 -17.16
C LEU A 27 13.84 2.94 -18.52
N ASP A 28 13.13 2.65 -19.62
CA ASP A 28 13.59 2.95 -20.99
C ASP A 28 12.90 4.20 -21.54
N PRO A 29 13.57 5.37 -21.61
CA PRO A 29 12.97 6.66 -22.01
C PRO A 29 12.60 6.75 -23.50
N LEU A 30 12.55 5.63 -24.20
CA LEU A 30 12.24 5.53 -25.63
C LEU A 30 11.10 4.53 -25.88
N SER A 31 10.42 4.10 -24.83
CA SER A 31 9.41 3.06 -24.84
C SER A 31 8.28 3.42 -23.87
N ASP A 32 7.12 3.79 -24.43
CA ASP A 32 5.85 3.96 -23.69
C ASP A 32 5.56 2.75 -22.78
N ASP A 33 5.93 2.91 -21.51
CA ASP A 33 5.88 1.91 -20.46
C ASP A 33 5.18 2.40 -19.18
N ALA A 34 4.61 3.61 -19.22
CA ALA A 34 3.75 4.23 -18.20
C ALA A 34 2.72 3.30 -17.52
N GLU A 35 2.19 2.30 -18.23
CA GLU A 35 1.18 1.34 -17.74
C GLU A 35 1.76 -0.01 -17.30
N LEU A 36 3.09 -0.19 -17.37
CA LEU A 36 3.77 -1.35 -16.81
C LEU A 36 3.90 -1.21 -15.29
N ASP A 37 4.10 -2.36 -14.65
CA ASP A 37 4.23 -2.56 -13.20
C ASP A 37 5.40 -3.55 -13.03
N PRO A 38 6.66 -3.06 -13.00
CA PRO A 38 7.86 -3.89 -13.01
C PRO A 38 8.11 -4.66 -11.71
N ASP A 39 7.65 -4.15 -10.58
CA ASP A 39 7.84 -4.72 -9.24
C ASP A 39 6.63 -5.54 -8.74
N GLU A 40 5.53 -5.51 -9.48
CA GLU A 40 4.29 -6.26 -9.26
C GLU A 40 3.53 -5.83 -7.98
N ASP A 41 3.61 -4.55 -7.60
CA ASP A 41 2.97 -3.99 -6.41
C ASP A 41 1.53 -3.45 -6.65
N MET A 42 1.10 -3.38 -7.92
CA MET A 42 -0.17 -2.83 -8.43
C MET A 42 -0.22 -1.31 -8.65
N LEU A 43 0.91 -0.61 -8.58
CA LEU A 43 1.08 0.73 -9.15
C LEU A 43 1.74 0.62 -10.53
N SER A 44 1.30 1.45 -11.47
CA SER A 44 1.98 1.58 -12.75
C SER A 44 3.15 2.57 -12.64
N ASN A 45 4.14 2.47 -13.54
CA ASN A 45 5.25 3.42 -13.65
C ASN A 45 4.79 4.89 -13.57
N LEU A 46 3.70 5.23 -14.27
CA LEU A 46 3.13 6.59 -14.23
C LEU A 46 2.54 6.96 -12.86
N GLN A 47 1.89 6.02 -12.17
CA GLN A 47 1.37 6.27 -10.82
C GLN A 47 2.54 6.53 -9.86
N GLU A 48 3.60 5.76 -9.99
CA GLU A 48 4.82 5.90 -9.17
C GLU A 48 5.58 7.18 -9.46
N PHE A 49 5.69 7.58 -10.73
CA PHE A 49 6.19 8.90 -11.12
C PHE A 49 5.43 10.04 -10.42
N LEU A 50 4.10 9.92 -10.31
CA LEU A 50 3.26 10.92 -9.67
C LEU A 50 3.34 10.89 -8.13
N LEU A 51 3.61 9.72 -7.55
CA LEU A 51 3.75 9.50 -6.11
C LEU A 51 5.17 9.78 -5.60
N GLY A 52 6.16 9.68 -6.48
CA GLY A 52 7.59 9.78 -6.16
C GLY A 52 8.21 8.49 -5.63
N THR A 53 7.54 7.34 -5.83
CA THR A 53 8.04 6.00 -5.47
C THR A 53 8.99 5.45 -6.54
N ASP A 54 9.70 4.35 -6.24
CA ASP A 54 10.62 3.69 -7.16
C ASP A 54 9.92 2.52 -7.88
N PRO A 55 9.76 2.56 -9.21
CA PRO A 55 9.03 1.56 -9.98
C PRO A 55 9.65 0.18 -10.08
N ASN A 56 10.74 -0.05 -9.36
CA ASN A 56 11.38 -1.36 -9.23
C ASN A 56 11.36 -1.86 -7.79
N LEU A 57 10.72 -1.14 -6.86
CA LEU A 57 10.67 -1.45 -5.44
C LEU A 57 9.24 -1.40 -4.93
N ASN A 58 8.71 -2.58 -4.64
CA ASN A 58 7.36 -2.77 -4.12
C ASN A 58 7.11 -2.16 -2.73
N ASP A 59 8.11 -1.48 -2.15
CA ASP A 59 8.22 -0.92 -0.80
C ASP A 59 9.42 0.07 -0.87
N THR A 60 9.12 1.32 -1.25
CA THR A 60 10.11 2.35 -1.56
C THR A 60 10.91 2.78 -0.33
N ASP A 61 10.25 2.88 0.83
CA ASP A 61 10.87 3.34 2.07
C ASP A 61 11.48 2.22 2.92
N SER A 62 11.24 0.96 2.53
CA SER A 62 11.73 -0.26 3.15
C SER A 62 11.20 -0.52 4.56
N ASP A 63 9.96 -0.13 4.84
CA ASP A 63 9.31 -0.31 6.15
C ASP A 63 8.50 -1.62 6.30
N SER A 64 8.49 -2.44 5.24
CA SER A 64 7.77 -3.71 5.09
C SER A 64 6.29 -3.59 4.75
N MET A 65 5.80 -2.42 4.39
CA MET A 65 4.47 -2.18 3.80
C MET A 65 4.62 -1.83 2.32
N PRO A 66 3.81 -2.40 1.41
CA PRO A 66 3.91 -2.05 0.00
C PRO A 66 3.33 -0.67 -0.33
N ASP A 67 3.97 0.04 -1.27
CA ASP A 67 3.59 1.40 -1.67
C ASP A 67 2.10 1.49 -2.06
N HIS A 68 1.61 0.57 -2.90
CA HIS A 68 0.19 0.48 -3.23
C HIS A 68 -0.71 0.42 -1.99
N TRP A 69 -0.35 -0.39 -0.98
CA TRP A 69 -1.16 -0.55 0.22
C TRP A 69 -1.17 0.72 1.07
N GLU A 70 -0.01 1.36 1.24
CA GLU A 70 0.10 2.61 1.97
C GLU A 70 -0.73 3.71 1.32
N VAL A 71 -0.61 3.89 0.01
CA VAL A 71 -1.41 4.85 -0.77
C VAL A 71 -2.90 4.56 -0.64
N GLN A 72 -3.31 3.29 -0.70
CA GLN A 72 -4.70 2.88 -0.56
C GLN A 72 -5.27 3.18 0.85
N ASN A 73 -4.43 3.13 1.88
CA ASN A 73 -4.80 3.38 3.27
C ASN A 73 -4.51 4.81 3.74
N GLY A 74 -3.96 5.67 2.88
CA GLY A 74 -3.71 7.08 3.21
C GLY A 74 -2.46 7.32 4.05
N LEU A 75 -1.50 6.39 4.01
CA LEU A 75 -0.16 6.50 4.58
C LEU A 75 0.82 7.12 3.57
N ASP A 76 2.07 7.32 3.99
CA ASP A 76 3.12 7.96 3.18
C ASP A 76 4.17 6.92 2.72
N PRO A 77 4.15 6.46 1.45
CA PRO A 77 5.07 5.41 0.95
C PRO A 77 6.54 5.84 0.84
N LEU A 78 6.85 7.07 1.27
CA LEU A 78 8.19 7.65 1.22
C LEU A 78 8.83 7.79 2.60
N THR A 79 8.17 7.31 3.66
CA THR A 79 8.63 7.48 5.05
C THR A 79 8.18 6.33 5.94
N ASP A 80 9.16 5.61 6.52
CA ASP A 80 8.92 4.55 7.51
C ASP A 80 7.98 5.03 8.63
N ASP A 81 6.70 4.66 8.48
CA ASP A 81 5.61 4.98 9.36
C ASP A 81 4.95 3.72 9.94
N SER A 82 5.49 2.54 9.61
CA SER A 82 5.18 1.19 10.11
C SER A 82 4.87 1.07 11.60
N SER A 83 5.47 1.95 12.43
CA SER A 83 5.36 1.97 13.90
C SER A 83 4.36 2.97 14.47
N LEU A 84 3.74 3.79 13.61
CA LEU A 84 2.69 4.73 14.01
C LEU A 84 1.37 4.01 14.26
N ASP A 85 0.50 4.70 15.00
CA ASP A 85 -0.84 4.28 15.41
C ASP A 85 -1.75 5.52 15.23
N PRO A 86 -2.22 5.78 13.99
CA PRO A 86 -2.94 7.02 13.67
C PRO A 86 -4.32 7.10 14.33
N ASP A 87 -4.96 5.97 14.60
CA ASP A 87 -6.32 5.88 15.15
C ASP A 87 -6.37 5.66 16.67
N GLY A 88 -5.25 5.29 17.29
CA GLY A 88 -5.06 5.13 18.72
C GLY A 88 -5.57 3.79 19.28
N ASP A 89 -5.73 2.77 18.46
CA ASP A 89 -6.29 1.47 18.83
C ASP A 89 -5.27 0.49 19.43
N ALA A 90 -4.00 0.91 19.47
CA ALA A 90 -2.83 0.17 19.93
C ALA A 90 -2.34 -0.94 18.97
N MET A 91 -2.78 -0.93 17.72
CA MET A 91 -2.13 -1.59 16.59
C MET A 91 -1.25 -0.57 15.86
N THR A 92 -0.14 -1.03 15.28
CA THR A 92 0.68 -0.17 14.41
C THR A 92 0.29 -0.37 12.95
N ASN A 93 0.60 0.59 12.07
CA ASN A 93 0.37 0.47 10.61
C ASN A 93 0.80 -0.90 10.07
N LEU A 94 2.01 -1.37 10.42
CA LEU A 94 2.49 -2.70 10.01
C LEU A 94 1.66 -3.86 10.56
N GLN A 95 1.19 -3.76 11.81
CA GLN A 95 0.31 -4.79 12.38
C GLN A 95 -1.04 -4.83 11.68
N GLU A 96 -1.52 -3.69 11.22
CA GLU A 96 -2.78 -3.54 10.50
C GLU A 96 -2.67 -4.03 9.07
N TYR A 97 -1.57 -3.73 8.37
CA TYR A 97 -1.22 -4.35 7.09
C TYR A 97 -1.23 -5.88 7.19
N LEU A 98 -0.53 -6.44 8.18
CA LEU A 98 -0.48 -7.88 8.42
C LEU A 98 -1.84 -8.49 8.84
N SER A 99 -2.73 -7.68 9.41
CA SER A 99 -4.06 -8.10 9.88
C SER A 99 -5.17 -7.84 8.85
N GLY A 100 -4.88 -7.08 7.79
CA GLY A 100 -5.86 -6.61 6.81
C GLY A 100 -6.90 -5.66 7.40
N THR A 101 -6.49 -4.79 8.32
CA THR A 101 -7.33 -3.74 8.91
C THR A 101 -6.95 -2.35 8.39
N ASP A 102 -7.80 -1.36 8.66
CA ASP A 102 -7.63 0.03 8.21
C ASP A 102 -6.92 0.85 9.31
N PRO A 103 -5.72 1.45 9.05
CA PRO A 103 -4.95 2.29 9.98
C PRO A 103 -5.63 3.54 10.53
N HIS A 104 -6.84 3.80 10.05
CA HIS A 104 -7.67 4.93 10.45
C HIS A 104 -9.02 4.48 11.03
N GLU A 105 -9.24 3.17 11.19
CA GLU A 105 -10.42 2.59 11.83
C GLU A 105 -10.10 1.94 13.17
N TYR A 106 -10.55 2.57 14.26
CA TYR A 106 -10.36 2.06 15.62
C TYR A 106 -10.84 0.61 15.82
N ASN A 107 -9.92 -0.35 15.76
CA ASN A 107 -10.18 -1.77 15.97
C ASN A 107 -9.88 -2.11 17.42
N ILE A 108 -10.85 -2.63 18.16
CA ILE A 108 -10.54 -3.10 19.52
C ILE A 108 -9.62 -4.33 19.39
N PRO A 109 -8.31 -4.25 19.74
CA PRO A 109 -7.45 -5.42 19.71
C PRO A 109 -8.09 -6.42 20.65
N PHE A 110 -8.29 -7.66 20.20
CA PHE A 110 -9.05 -8.71 20.88
C PHE A 110 -8.62 -8.86 22.35
N THR A 111 -9.18 -8.01 23.20
CA THR A 111 -8.98 -8.06 24.62
C THR A 111 -10.17 -8.88 25.07
N THR A 112 -9.91 -10.13 25.44
CA THR A 112 -10.84 -10.86 26.29
C THR A 112 -11.06 -9.99 27.52
N VAL A 113 -12.09 -9.14 27.50
CA VAL A 113 -12.67 -8.65 28.73
C VAL A 113 -13.27 -9.91 29.33
N ALA A 114 -12.56 -10.50 30.28
CA ALA A 114 -13.15 -11.42 31.22
C ALA A 114 -14.19 -10.63 32.02
N LEU A 115 -15.32 -10.29 31.38
CA LEU A 115 -16.56 -10.04 32.08
C LEU A 115 -16.87 -11.37 32.73
N GLY A 116 -16.58 -11.47 34.01
CA GLY A 116 -16.92 -12.65 34.78
C GLY A 116 -18.36 -13.06 34.48
N GLY A 117 -18.52 -14.22 33.84
CA GLY A 117 -19.75 -15.00 33.98
C GLY A 117 -20.63 -15.24 32.76
N ILE A 118 -20.35 -14.78 31.54
CA ILE A 118 -21.21 -15.15 30.39
C ILE A 118 -20.36 -15.53 29.18
N GLY A 119 -20.25 -16.84 28.94
CA GLY A 119 -19.60 -17.40 27.77
C GLY A 119 -20.33 -17.00 26.50
N VAL A 120 -19.79 -16.02 25.77
CA VAL A 120 -20.09 -15.80 24.36
C VAL A 120 -18.77 -15.48 23.68
N ALA A 121 -18.12 -16.51 23.12
CA ALA A 121 -17.09 -16.31 22.11
C ALA A 121 -17.81 -16.00 20.80
N ALA A 122 -18.23 -14.75 20.62
CA ALA A 122 -18.61 -14.24 19.32
C ALA A 122 -17.31 -13.77 18.66
N VAL A 123 -16.70 -14.67 17.89
CA VAL A 123 -15.67 -14.30 16.92
C VAL A 123 -16.38 -13.52 15.83
N VAL A 124 -16.28 -12.19 15.87
CA VAL A 124 -16.63 -11.34 14.74
C VAL A 124 -15.31 -11.10 14.01
N MET A 125 -15.02 -11.95 13.04
CA MET A 125 -14.12 -11.57 11.95
C MET A 125 -14.95 -10.61 11.10
N THR A 126 -14.66 -9.32 11.12
CA THR A 126 -15.23 -8.38 10.15
C THR A 126 -14.59 -8.65 8.80
N GLY A 127 -15.13 -9.67 8.13
CA GLY A 127 -14.67 -10.17 6.85
C GLY A 127 -15.50 -11.38 6.42
N GLY A 128 -16.83 -11.28 6.49
CA GLY A 128 -17.74 -12.32 5.98
C GLY A 128 -18.95 -12.59 6.86
N PHE A 129 -20.14 -12.46 6.26
CA PHE A 129 -21.45 -12.73 6.85
C PHE A 129 -21.50 -13.98 7.75
N VAL A 130 -21.90 -13.82 9.01
CA VAL A 130 -22.24 -14.95 9.91
C VAL A 130 -23.76 -15.14 9.95
N PHE A 131 -24.24 -16.22 9.32
CA PHE A 131 -25.61 -16.72 9.53
C PHE A 131 -25.68 -17.46 10.88
N ILE A 132 -26.34 -16.86 11.88
CA ILE A 132 -26.66 -17.56 13.13
C ILE A 132 -27.89 -18.45 12.91
N ARG A 133 -27.70 -19.75 12.69
CA ARG A 133 -28.81 -20.72 12.73
C ARG A 133 -29.07 -21.11 14.18
N ARG A 134 -30.11 -20.54 14.80
CA ARG A 134 -30.61 -21.01 16.10
C ARG A 134 -31.04 -22.48 15.96
N LYS A 135 -30.46 -23.36 16.77
CA LYS A 135 -31.00 -24.71 16.98
C LYS A 135 -32.14 -24.57 17.98
N SER A 136 -33.39 -24.71 17.52
CA SER A 136 -34.52 -24.94 18.41
C SER A 136 -34.31 -26.28 19.12
N GLY A 137 -34.60 -26.29 20.42
CA GLY A 137 -34.41 -27.42 21.32
C GLY A 137 -35.31 -28.63 21.05
#